data_AF-A0A7X6PZB7-F1
#
_entry.id   AF-A0A7X6PZB7-F1
#
_cell.length_a   1.000
_cell.length_b   1.000
_cell.length_c   1.000
_cell.angle_alpha   90.00
_cell.angle_beta   90.00
_cell.angle_gamma   90.00
#
_symmetry.space_group_name_H-M   'P 1'
#
loop_
_entity.id
_entity.type
_entity.pdbx_description
1 polymer ?
#
loop_
_entity_poly.entity_id
_entity_poly.type
_entity_poly.pdbx_seq_one_letter_code
_entity_poly.pdbx_strand_id
1 'polypeptide(L)'
;MDFIKLVPYGYALMVAVLAFVFMKRALHMFQQNRYEMVRFIPWLKEQFFNQPFKNALVLLPFLSYALIFVMPTPVWQWVILFGVTLVLMAIFYGVDFKRTYVKPLDVTHRVLRQIFVFYLLLVGVLFVAIKLNHMLVWMGLSMVLVPLIWVLVIIMALITYPIEELVKKGYIVLAKQRLKKQKNLIKIGITGSYGKTTTKHIVNDVLSANYYTLMTPASYNTPMGITITIRNYLKPLHQVFVCEMGADKVNEIRFLSNMV
;
A
#
# COMPACT_ATOMS: atom_id res chain seq x y z
N MET A 1 -26.78 -7.10 -34.87
CA MET A 1 -27.28 -7.66 -33.58
C MET A 1 -26.15 -8.06 -32.61
N ASP A 2 -24.88 -7.81 -32.93
CA ASP A 2 -23.74 -8.26 -32.09
C ASP A 2 -23.14 -7.20 -31.15
N PHE A 3 -23.44 -5.91 -31.36
CA PHE A 3 -22.88 -4.83 -30.55
C PHE A 3 -23.25 -4.95 -29.06
N ILE A 4 -24.49 -5.35 -28.75
CA ILE A 4 -24.98 -5.49 -27.36
C ILE A 4 -24.18 -6.53 -26.57
N LYS A 5 -23.66 -7.58 -27.22
CA LYS A 5 -22.83 -8.59 -26.56
C LYS A 5 -21.46 -8.07 -26.15
N LEU A 6 -20.97 -6.99 -26.79
CA LEU A 6 -19.68 -6.37 -26.48
C LEU A 6 -19.78 -5.28 -25.40
N VAL A 7 -20.98 -4.76 -25.13
CA VAL A 7 -21.21 -3.67 -24.15
C VAL A 7 -20.71 -4.00 -22.74
N PRO A 8 -20.92 -5.22 -22.17
CA PRO A 8 -20.41 -5.56 -20.85
C PRO A 8 -18.88 -5.49 -20.76
N TYR A 9 -18.17 -5.81 -21.84
CA TYR A 9 -16.70 -5.73 -21.89
C TYR A 9 -16.21 -4.29 -21.88
N GLY A 10 -16.88 -3.40 -22.63
CA GLY A 10 -16.61 -1.97 -22.60
C GLY A 10 -16.85 -1.39 -21.19
N TYR A 11 -17.91 -1.84 -20.52
CA TYR A 11 -18.21 -1.41 -19.17
C TYR A 11 -17.19 -1.94 -18.16
N ALA A 12 -16.77 -3.20 -18.31
CA ALA A 12 -15.70 -3.79 -17.50
C ALA A 12 -14.39 -2.99 -17.62
N LEU A 13 -14.04 -2.55 -18.82
CA LEU A 13 -12.87 -1.69 -19.05
C LEU A 13 -13.02 -0.35 -18.32
N MET A 14 -14.19 0.29 -18.39
CA MET A 14 -14.46 1.51 -17.63
C MET A 14 -14.30 1.26 -16.13
N VAL A 15 -14.89 0.20 -15.57
CA VAL A 15 -14.73 -0.18 -14.16
C VAL A 15 -13.27 -0.43 -13.79
N ALA A 16 -12.47 -1.05 -14.67
CA ALA A 16 -11.05 -1.27 -14.43
C ALA A 16 -10.24 0.04 -14.38
N VAL A 17 -10.54 0.99 -15.28
CA VAL A 17 -9.95 2.34 -15.27
C VAL A 17 -10.35 3.09 -14.01
N LEU A 18 -11.61 3.00 -13.59
CA LEU A 18 -12.10 3.60 -12.35
C LEU A 18 -11.41 3.03 -11.12
N ALA A 19 -11.24 1.72 -11.08
CA ALA A 19 -10.58 1.04 -9.99
C ALA A 19 -9.14 1.53 -9.79
N PHE A 20 -8.44 1.94 -10.85
CA PHE A 20 -7.06 2.47 -10.75
C PHE A 20 -6.95 3.66 -9.79
N VAL A 21 -7.88 4.63 -9.87
CA VAL A 21 -7.85 5.86 -9.08
C VAL A 21 -7.94 5.52 -7.59
N PHE A 22 -8.96 4.75 -7.22
CA PHE A 22 -9.19 4.36 -5.83
C PHE A 22 -8.15 3.35 -5.32
N MET A 23 -7.69 2.43 -6.17
CA MET A 23 -6.62 1.50 -5.84
C MET A 23 -5.33 2.24 -5.52
N LYS A 24 -4.94 3.24 -6.33
CA LYS A 24 -3.75 4.06 -6.07
C LYS A 24 -3.81 4.69 -4.68
N ARG A 25 -4.97 5.25 -4.31
CA ARG A 25 -5.20 5.78 -2.97
C ARG A 25 -5.15 4.71 -1.89
N ALA A 26 -5.82 3.57 -2.09
CA ALA A 26 -5.83 2.49 -1.11
C ALA A 26 -4.43 1.91 -0.86
N LEU A 27 -3.64 1.71 -1.93
CA LEU A 27 -2.23 1.31 -1.85
C LEU A 27 -1.37 2.35 -1.16
N HIS A 28 -1.62 3.63 -1.41
CA HIS A 28 -0.90 4.72 -0.74
C HIS A 28 -1.15 4.72 0.77
N MET A 29 -2.40 4.54 1.19
CA MET A 29 -2.75 4.42 2.61
C MET A 29 -2.18 3.14 3.22
N PHE A 30 -2.13 2.05 2.47
CA PHE A 30 -1.49 0.82 2.91
C PHE A 30 0.03 0.99 3.09
N GLN A 31 0.69 1.72 2.18
CA GLN A 31 2.10 2.08 2.30
C GLN A 31 2.36 2.98 3.52
N GLN A 32 1.51 3.97 3.79
CA GLN A 32 1.63 4.82 4.98
C GLN A 32 1.48 4.00 6.27
N ASN A 33 0.66 2.96 6.26
CA ASN A 33 0.53 1.98 7.34
C ASN A 33 1.65 0.92 7.36
N ARG A 34 2.81 1.24 6.78
CA ARG A 34 4.02 0.38 6.69
C ARG A 34 3.77 -0.98 6.04
N TYR A 35 2.70 -1.11 5.26
CA TYR A 35 2.22 -2.38 4.72
C TYR A 35 1.98 -3.46 5.79
N GLU A 36 1.66 -3.05 7.02
CA GLU A 36 1.36 -3.94 8.13
C GLU A 36 -0.15 -4.03 8.32
N MET A 37 -0.72 -5.23 8.16
CA MET A 37 -2.16 -5.46 8.34
C MET A 37 -2.63 -5.09 9.75
N VAL A 38 -1.76 -5.29 10.75
CA VAL A 38 -2.02 -4.94 12.16
C VAL A 38 -2.25 -3.44 12.35
N ARG A 39 -1.64 -2.58 11.52
CA ARG A 39 -1.85 -1.12 11.55
C ARG A 39 -2.96 -0.69 10.60
N PHE A 40 -2.97 -1.30 9.42
CA PHE A 40 -3.89 -0.95 8.34
C PHE A 40 -5.34 -1.25 8.68
N ILE A 41 -5.65 -2.40 9.30
CA ILE A 41 -7.04 -2.78 9.61
C ILE A 41 -7.67 -1.84 10.64
N PRO A 42 -7.03 -1.53 11.80
CA PRO A 42 -7.57 -0.54 12.73
C PRO A 42 -7.75 0.84 12.10
N TRP A 43 -6.75 1.31 11.33
CA TRP A 43 -6.83 2.58 10.61
C TRP A 43 -8.03 2.58 9.63
N LEU A 44 -8.22 1.49 8.88
CA LEU A 44 -9.34 1.35 7.95
C LEU A 44 -10.68 1.40 8.69
N LYS A 45 -10.79 0.68 9.81
CA LYS A 45 -11.99 0.73 10.67
C LYS A 45 -12.25 2.15 11.14
N GLU A 46 -11.25 2.88 11.59
CA GLU A 46 -11.38 4.27 12.02
C GLU A 46 -11.94 5.16 10.91
N GLN A 47 -11.45 5.01 9.67
CA GLN A 47 -11.94 5.78 8.53
C GLN A 47 -13.41 5.50 8.20
N PHE A 48 -13.86 4.24 8.32
CA PHE A 48 -15.20 3.84 7.94
C PHE A 48 -16.24 3.98 9.06
N PHE A 49 -15.87 3.67 10.31
CA PHE A 49 -16.80 3.66 11.43
C PHE A 49 -16.94 5.02 12.14
N ASN A 50 -15.93 5.89 12.08
CA ASN A 50 -16.01 7.18 12.77
C ASN A 50 -16.71 8.28 11.95
N GLN A 51 -17.09 8.01 10.69
CA GLN A 51 -17.79 8.97 9.82
C GLN A 51 -18.99 8.34 9.08
N PRO A 52 -19.94 7.69 9.78
CA PRO A 52 -21.01 6.90 9.15
C PRO A 52 -21.92 7.77 8.29
N PHE A 53 -22.22 9.00 8.72
CA PHE A 53 -23.06 9.93 7.95
C PHE A 53 -22.43 10.31 6.61
N LYS A 54 -21.13 10.67 6.60
CA LYS A 54 -20.42 10.98 5.34
C LYS A 54 -20.30 9.75 4.43
N ASN A 55 -20.14 8.55 5.01
CA ASN A 55 -20.10 7.31 4.23
C ASN A 55 -21.47 6.95 3.66
N ALA A 56 -22.56 7.25 4.35
CA ALA A 56 -23.92 7.11 3.82
C ALA A 56 -24.21 8.12 2.70
N LEU A 57 -23.73 9.37 2.82
CA LEU A 57 -23.85 10.38 1.75
C LEU A 57 -23.14 9.96 0.47
N VAL A 58 -22.04 9.20 0.57
CA VAL A 58 -21.34 8.62 -0.59
C VAL A 58 -22.21 7.61 -1.34
N LEU A 59 -23.20 6.99 -0.68
CA LEU A 59 -24.14 6.04 -1.30
C LEU A 59 -25.35 6.71 -1.95
N LEU A 60 -25.71 7.95 -1.57
CA LEU A 60 -26.87 8.66 -2.12
C LEU A 60 -26.86 8.81 -3.66
N PRO A 61 -25.73 9.16 -4.30
CA PRO A 61 -25.68 9.27 -5.75
C PRO A 61 -25.98 7.94 -6.46
N PHE A 62 -25.83 6.80 -5.78
CA PHE A 62 -26.17 5.49 -6.35
C PHE A 62 -27.67 5.23 -6.43
N LEU A 63 -28.52 6.03 -5.77
CA LEU A 63 -29.97 6.00 -5.99
C LEU A 63 -30.32 6.34 -7.45
N SER A 64 -29.46 7.09 -8.15
CA SER A 64 -29.64 7.39 -9.58
C SER A 64 -29.62 6.14 -10.48
N TYR A 65 -29.03 5.02 -10.03
CA TYR A 65 -29.11 3.76 -10.76
C TYR A 65 -30.54 3.20 -10.84
N ALA A 66 -31.47 3.64 -9.99
CA ALA A 66 -32.88 3.26 -10.10
C ALA A 66 -33.52 3.72 -11.42
N LEU A 67 -33.00 4.80 -12.04
CA LEU A 67 -33.45 5.32 -13.34
C LEU A 67 -33.29 4.29 -14.47
N ILE A 68 -32.42 3.29 -14.29
CA ILE A 68 -32.19 2.21 -15.26
C ILE A 68 -33.47 1.36 -15.44
N PHE A 69 -34.22 1.11 -14.36
CA PHE A 69 -35.43 0.25 -14.42
C PHE A 69 -36.62 0.91 -15.14
N VAL A 70 -36.58 2.23 -15.30
CA VAL A 70 -37.59 2.97 -16.08
C VAL A 70 -37.36 2.78 -17.58
N MET A 71 -36.16 2.34 -18.00
CA MET A 71 -35.82 2.24 -19.41
C MET A 71 -36.33 0.95 -20.07
N PRO A 72 -37.08 1.05 -21.19
CA PRO A 72 -37.75 -0.08 -21.80
C PRO A 72 -36.83 -0.99 -22.62
N THR A 73 -35.61 -0.56 -22.95
CA THR A 73 -34.68 -1.36 -23.78
C THR A 73 -33.32 -1.55 -23.11
N PRO A 74 -32.66 -2.71 -23.30
CA PRO A 74 -31.33 -2.97 -22.74
C PRO A 74 -30.26 -1.96 -23.15
N VAL A 75 -30.36 -1.39 -24.35
CA VAL A 75 -29.39 -0.39 -24.85
C VAL A 75 -29.41 0.86 -23.99
N TRP A 76 -30.60 1.41 -23.72
CA TRP A 76 -30.76 2.59 -22.87
C TRP A 76 -30.37 2.33 -21.42
N GLN A 77 -30.60 1.11 -20.91
CA GLN A 77 -30.14 0.72 -19.57
C GLN A 77 -28.62 0.80 -19.45
N TRP A 78 -27.88 0.30 -20.44
CA TRP A 78 -26.42 0.43 -20.47
C TRP A 78 -25.97 1.88 -20.63
N VAL A 79 -26.57 2.65 -21.53
CA VAL A 79 -26.21 4.08 -21.73
C VAL A 79 -26.33 4.86 -20.42
N ILE A 80 -27.42 4.67 -19.67
CA ILE A 80 -27.60 5.32 -18.37
C ILE A 80 -26.58 4.81 -17.36
N LEU A 81 -26.33 3.50 -17.31
CA LEU A 81 -25.32 2.93 -16.41
C LEU A 81 -23.96 3.59 -16.64
N PHE A 82 -23.48 3.63 -17.90
CA PHE A 82 -22.24 4.32 -18.27
C PHE A 82 -22.24 5.80 -17.86
N GLY A 83 -23.30 6.53 -18.23
CA GLY A 83 -23.40 7.97 -17.96
C GLY A 83 -23.38 8.29 -16.47
N VAL A 84 -24.19 7.58 -15.67
CA VAL A 84 -24.23 7.73 -14.22
C VAL A 84 -22.86 7.42 -13.61
N THR A 85 -22.27 6.27 -13.94
CA THR A 85 -20.97 5.90 -13.36
C THR A 85 -19.87 6.90 -13.71
N LEU A 86 -19.88 7.47 -14.91
CA LEU A 86 -18.91 8.48 -15.35
C LEU A 86 -19.10 9.81 -14.61
N VAL A 87 -20.34 10.25 -14.36
CA VAL A 87 -20.59 11.45 -13.53
C VAL A 87 -20.12 11.22 -12.10
N LEU A 88 -20.44 10.07 -11.51
CA LEU A 88 -19.97 9.72 -10.16
C LEU A 88 -18.44 9.71 -10.09
N MET A 89 -17.78 9.17 -11.12
CA MET A 89 -16.33 9.23 -11.25
C MET A 89 -15.80 10.66 -11.19
N ALA A 90 -16.33 11.55 -12.02
CA ALA A 90 -15.83 12.93 -12.09
C ALA A 90 -15.92 13.62 -10.72
N ILE A 91 -17.01 13.37 -9.97
CA ILE A 91 -17.20 13.87 -8.62
C ILE A 91 -16.14 13.29 -7.66
N PHE A 92 -16.01 11.97 -7.59
CA PHE A 92 -15.04 11.33 -6.69
C PHE A 92 -13.59 11.71 -7.00
N TYR A 93 -13.24 11.78 -8.29
CA TYR A 93 -11.92 12.21 -8.73
C TYR A 93 -11.64 13.66 -8.33
N GLY A 94 -12.60 14.57 -8.54
CA GLY A 94 -12.47 15.98 -8.16
C GLY A 94 -12.30 16.18 -6.65
N VAL A 95 -12.96 15.36 -5.83
CA VAL A 95 -12.78 15.37 -4.36
C VAL A 95 -11.39 14.86 -3.97
N ASP A 96 -10.88 13.83 -4.63
CA ASP A 96 -9.57 13.25 -4.32
C ASP A 96 -8.41 14.13 -4.79
N PHE A 97 -8.56 14.80 -5.95
CA PHE A 97 -7.54 15.68 -6.53
C PHE A 97 -7.19 16.88 -5.62
N LYS A 98 -8.16 17.35 -4.81
CA LYS A 98 -7.95 18.45 -3.86
C LYS A 98 -7.14 18.04 -2.62
N ARG A 99 -6.82 16.75 -2.43
CA ARG A 99 -6.06 16.27 -1.27
C ARG A 99 -4.57 16.40 -1.51
N THR A 100 -3.91 17.23 -0.71
CA THR A 100 -2.45 17.35 -0.69
C THR A 100 -1.85 16.28 0.21
N TYR A 101 -1.04 15.38 -0.36
CA TYR A 101 -0.30 14.38 0.40
C TYR A 101 1.11 14.86 0.71
N VAL A 102 1.54 14.77 1.98
CA VAL A 102 2.91 15.15 2.40
C VAL A 102 3.97 14.22 1.79
N LYS A 103 3.65 12.94 1.58
CA LYS A 103 4.51 11.97 0.90
C LYS A 103 3.71 11.23 -0.17
N PRO A 104 4.10 11.26 -1.45
CA PRO A 104 3.41 10.53 -2.51
C PRO A 104 3.63 9.01 -2.39
N LEU A 105 2.86 8.23 -3.15
CA LEU A 105 3.09 6.79 -3.34
C LEU A 105 4.46 6.59 -4.01
N ASP A 106 5.32 5.76 -3.40
CA ASP A 106 6.63 5.44 -3.98
C ASP A 106 6.53 4.12 -4.75
N VAL A 107 6.82 4.16 -6.05
CA VAL A 107 6.64 3.01 -6.94
C VAL A 107 7.86 2.11 -6.86
N THR A 108 7.80 1.17 -5.93
CA THR A 108 8.83 0.14 -5.73
C THR A 108 8.46 -1.19 -6.40
N HIS A 109 9.42 -2.11 -6.55
CA HIS A 109 9.13 -3.48 -7.03
C HIS A 109 8.06 -4.21 -6.18
N ARG A 110 7.97 -3.89 -4.88
CA ARG A 110 6.91 -4.40 -4.01
C ARG A 110 5.54 -3.87 -4.46
N VAL A 111 5.43 -2.56 -4.67
CA VAL A 111 4.19 -1.93 -5.11
C VAL A 111 3.76 -2.46 -6.49
N LEU A 112 4.70 -2.68 -7.41
CA LEU A 112 4.39 -3.29 -8.72
C LEU A 112 3.79 -4.69 -8.58
N ARG A 113 4.33 -5.55 -7.71
CA ARG A 113 3.73 -6.88 -7.42
C ARG A 113 2.32 -6.74 -6.84
N GLN A 114 2.13 -5.79 -5.94
CA GLN A 114 0.83 -5.53 -5.32
C GLN A 114 -0.21 -5.05 -6.35
N ILE A 115 0.17 -4.14 -7.24
CA ILE A 115 -0.66 -3.67 -8.36
C ILE A 115 -1.01 -4.87 -9.26
N PHE A 116 -0.04 -5.70 -9.61
CA PHE A 116 -0.28 -6.89 -10.44
C PHE A 116 -1.29 -7.85 -9.80
N VAL A 117 -1.09 -8.23 -8.53
CA VAL A 117 -2.02 -9.11 -7.82
C VAL A 117 -3.40 -8.47 -7.67
N PHE A 118 -3.48 -7.17 -7.39
CA PHE A 118 -4.75 -6.45 -7.32
C PHE A 118 -5.53 -6.53 -8.64
N TYR A 119 -4.87 -6.27 -9.78
CA TYR A 119 -5.52 -6.35 -11.08
C TYR A 119 -5.90 -7.78 -11.46
N LEU A 120 -5.11 -8.79 -11.08
CA LEU A 120 -5.49 -10.18 -11.25
C LEU A 120 -6.80 -10.49 -10.51
N LEU A 121 -6.93 -10.04 -9.26
CA LEU A 121 -8.17 -10.19 -8.48
C LEU A 121 -9.34 -9.43 -9.11
N LEU A 122 -9.11 -8.19 -9.56
CA LEU A 122 -10.13 -7.38 -10.21
C LEU A 122 -10.62 -8.01 -11.52
N VAL A 123 -9.72 -8.55 -12.34
CA VAL A 123 -10.06 -9.30 -13.56
C VAL A 123 -10.89 -10.52 -13.20
N GLY A 124 -10.59 -11.22 -12.11
CA GLY A 124 -11.43 -12.30 -11.59
C GLY A 124 -12.86 -11.86 -11.28
N VAL A 125 -13.03 -10.74 -10.58
CA VAL A 125 -14.36 -10.17 -10.27
C VAL A 125 -15.10 -9.78 -11.56
N LEU A 126 -14.44 -9.09 -12.48
CA LEU A 126 -15.02 -8.66 -13.75
C LEU A 126 -15.39 -9.86 -14.64
N PHE A 127 -14.57 -10.91 -14.64
CA PHE A 127 -14.85 -12.14 -15.38
C PHE A 127 -16.14 -12.81 -14.88
N VAL A 128 -16.33 -12.90 -13.56
CA VAL A 128 -17.57 -13.41 -12.97
C VAL A 128 -18.77 -12.53 -13.38
N ALA A 129 -18.64 -11.20 -13.31
CA ALA A 129 -19.70 -10.28 -13.72
C ALA A 129 -20.07 -10.43 -15.21
N ILE A 130 -19.07 -10.59 -16.09
CA ILE A 130 -19.26 -10.85 -17.53
C ILE A 130 -19.96 -12.19 -17.75
N LYS A 131 -19.58 -13.24 -17.02
CA LYS A 131 -20.21 -14.57 -17.16
C LYS A 131 -21.66 -14.60 -16.72
N LEU A 132 -22.01 -13.85 -15.66
CA LEU A 132 -23.39 -13.71 -15.20
C LEU A 132 -24.23 -12.85 -16.16
N ASN A 133 -23.60 -11.89 -16.85
CA ASN A 133 -24.18 -11.03 -17.89
C ASN A 133 -25.56 -10.43 -17.52
N HIS A 134 -25.76 -10.07 -16.27
CA HIS A 134 -27.03 -9.55 -15.75
C HIS A 134 -26.89 -8.10 -15.32
N MET A 135 -27.83 -7.23 -15.71
CA MET A 135 -27.77 -5.79 -15.43
C MET A 135 -27.63 -5.49 -13.93
N LEU A 136 -28.40 -6.20 -13.09
CA LEU A 136 -28.30 -6.05 -11.62
C LEU A 136 -26.91 -6.34 -11.06
N VAL A 137 -26.14 -7.25 -11.68
CA VAL A 137 -24.78 -7.57 -11.25
C VAL A 137 -23.86 -6.38 -11.52
N TRP A 138 -23.98 -5.74 -12.68
CA TRP A 138 -23.20 -4.55 -13.02
C TRP A 138 -23.56 -3.34 -12.17
N MET A 139 -24.85 -3.13 -11.92
CA MET A 139 -25.32 -2.10 -10.98
C MET A 139 -24.77 -2.33 -9.58
N GLY A 140 -24.93 -3.55 -9.05
CA GLY A 140 -24.42 -3.93 -7.74
C GLY A 140 -22.90 -3.76 -7.64
N LEU A 141 -22.16 -4.23 -8.65
CA LEU A 141 -20.71 -4.07 -8.72
C LEU A 141 -20.29 -2.59 -8.68
N SER A 142 -20.99 -1.73 -9.41
CA SER A 142 -20.70 -0.30 -9.42
C SER A 142 -21.02 0.36 -8.09
N MET A 143 -22.10 -0.04 -7.42
CA MET A 143 -22.46 0.43 -6.08
C MET A 143 -21.40 0.07 -5.04
N VAL A 144 -20.86 -1.14 -5.12
CA VAL A 144 -19.87 -1.62 -4.15
C VAL A 144 -18.42 -1.41 -4.59
N LEU A 145 -18.16 -0.77 -5.73
CA LEU A 145 -16.81 -0.68 -6.29
C LEU A 145 -15.81 -0.07 -5.30
N VAL A 146 -16.17 1.05 -4.67
CA VAL A 146 -15.29 1.73 -3.71
C VAL A 146 -14.97 0.85 -2.49
N PRO A 147 -15.95 0.31 -1.75
CA PRO A 147 -15.65 -0.59 -0.62
C PRO A 147 -14.97 -1.89 -1.09
N LEU A 148 -15.33 -2.42 -2.26
CA LEU A 148 -14.69 -3.60 -2.84
C LEU A 148 -13.20 -3.39 -3.04
N ILE A 149 -12.74 -2.21 -3.47
CA ILE A 149 -11.32 -1.93 -3.67
C ILE A 149 -10.53 -2.06 -2.36
N TRP A 150 -11.08 -1.62 -1.24
CA TRP A 150 -10.44 -1.80 0.08
C TRP A 150 -10.34 -3.27 0.46
N VAL A 151 -11.39 -4.07 0.20
CA VAL A 151 -11.39 -5.51 0.41
C VAL A 151 -10.36 -6.20 -0.49
N LEU A 152 -10.28 -5.82 -1.77
CA LEU A 152 -9.30 -6.35 -2.72
C LEU A 152 -7.86 -6.01 -2.29
N VAL A 153 -7.61 -4.83 -1.72
CA VAL A 153 -6.29 -4.49 -1.14
C VAL A 153 -5.96 -5.37 0.05
N ILE A 154 -6.93 -5.70 0.91
CA ILE A 154 -6.72 -6.63 2.02
C ILE A 154 -6.33 -8.02 1.50
N ILE A 155 -7.08 -8.56 0.53
CA ILE A 155 -6.81 -9.88 -0.06
C ILE A 155 -5.44 -9.87 -0.77
N MET A 156 -5.16 -8.82 -1.54
CA MET A 156 -3.86 -8.63 -2.19
C MET A 156 -2.71 -8.61 -1.17
N ALA A 157 -2.88 -7.93 -0.04
CA ALA A 157 -1.88 -7.88 1.01
C ALA A 157 -1.63 -9.27 1.62
N LEU A 158 -2.67 -10.07 1.83
CA LEU A 158 -2.55 -11.45 2.32
C LEU A 158 -1.79 -12.35 1.32
N ILE A 159 -2.10 -12.25 0.03
CA ILE A 159 -1.44 -13.03 -1.03
C ILE A 159 0.03 -12.63 -1.18
N THR A 160 0.35 -11.34 -1.11
CA THR A 160 1.72 -10.85 -1.31
C THR A 160 2.60 -11.01 -0.06
N TYR A 161 2.01 -11.04 1.14
CA TYR A 161 2.72 -11.14 2.42
C TYR A 161 3.83 -12.22 2.48
N PRO A 162 3.59 -13.51 2.14
CA PRO A 162 4.63 -14.55 2.24
C PRO A 162 5.84 -14.24 1.35
N ILE A 163 5.60 -13.73 0.14
CA ILE A 163 6.67 -13.36 -0.81
C ILE A 163 7.48 -12.19 -0.24
N GLU A 164 6.82 -11.16 0.28
CA GLU A 164 7.49 -10.01 0.88
C GLU A 164 8.33 -10.40 2.11
N GLU A 165 7.83 -11.29 2.96
CA GLU A 165 8.58 -11.79 4.11
C GLU A 165 9.81 -12.61 3.69
N LEU A 166 9.71 -13.45 2.66
CA LEU A 166 10.84 -14.20 2.13
C LEU A 166 11.92 -13.26 1.58
N VAL A 167 11.51 -12.26 0.78
CA VAL A 167 12.42 -11.24 0.25
C VAL A 167 13.10 -10.46 1.39
N LYS A 168 12.32 -10.04 2.40
CA LYS A 168 12.83 -9.34 3.59
C LYS A 168 13.88 -10.18 4.32
N LYS A 169 13.58 -11.45 4.60
CA LYS A 169 14.48 -12.39 5.27
C LYS A 169 15.76 -12.61 4.46
N GLY A 170 15.64 -12.77 3.14
CA GLY A 170 16.79 -12.90 2.24
C GLY A 170 17.75 -11.71 2.35
N TYR A 171 17.22 -10.48 2.31
CA TYR A 171 18.05 -9.29 2.47
C TYR A 171 18.71 -9.18 3.85
N ILE A 172 17.99 -9.55 4.92
CA ILE A 172 18.55 -9.58 6.27
C ILE A 172 19.70 -10.59 6.38
N VAL A 173 19.55 -11.79 5.81
CA VAL A 173 20.63 -12.80 5.78
C VAL A 173 21.86 -12.26 5.06
N LEU A 174 21.69 -11.61 3.90
CA LEU A 174 22.78 -11.01 3.16
C LEU A 174 23.48 -9.87 3.95
N ALA A 175 22.71 -9.06 4.69
CA ALA A 175 23.28 -8.04 5.56
C ALA A 175 24.09 -8.66 6.71
N LYS A 176 23.57 -9.71 7.36
CA LYS A 176 24.29 -10.47 8.40
C LYS A 176 25.61 -11.04 7.88
N GLN A 177 25.60 -11.61 6.68
CA GLN A 177 26.82 -12.14 6.06
C GLN A 177 27.87 -11.06 5.84
N ARG A 178 27.47 -9.85 5.43
CA ARG A 178 28.41 -8.71 5.30
C ARG A 178 29.00 -8.27 6.63
N LEU A 179 28.17 -8.18 7.68
CA LEU A 179 28.65 -7.87 9.02
C LEU A 179 29.63 -8.93 9.54
N LYS A 180 29.34 -10.23 9.33
CA LYS A 180 30.24 -11.33 9.73
C LYS A 180 31.62 -11.27 9.03
N LYS A 181 31.71 -10.70 7.83
CA LYS A 181 32.98 -10.52 7.12
C LYS A 181 33.83 -9.38 7.73
N GLN A 182 33.22 -8.46 8.48
CA GLN A 182 33.90 -7.35 9.15
C GLN A 182 34.21 -7.71 10.61
N LYS A 183 35.22 -8.55 10.83
CA LYS A 183 35.51 -9.14 12.17
C LYS A 183 35.80 -8.10 13.26
N ASN A 184 36.40 -6.97 12.90
CA ASN A 184 36.82 -5.94 13.85
C ASN A 184 35.87 -4.73 13.90
N LEU A 185 34.69 -4.83 13.28
CA LEU A 185 33.71 -3.75 13.27
C LEU A 185 33.05 -3.61 14.65
N ILE A 186 33.25 -2.46 15.29
CA ILE A 186 32.56 -2.08 16.51
C ILE A 186 31.12 -1.70 16.14
N LYS A 187 30.13 -2.25 16.83
CA LYS A 187 28.70 -2.01 16.54
C LYS A 187 28.04 -1.35 17.72
N ILE A 188 27.43 -0.20 17.51
CA ILE A 188 26.79 0.61 18.55
C ILE A 188 25.31 0.76 18.20
N GLY A 189 24.45 0.16 19.02
CA GLY A 189 23.00 0.28 18.89
C GLY A 189 22.44 1.40 19.76
N ILE A 190 21.68 2.32 19.16
CA ILE A 190 21.03 3.43 19.87
C ILE A 190 19.52 3.23 19.81
N THR A 191 18.90 3.09 20.98
CA THR A 191 17.44 2.93 21.15
C THR A 191 16.92 3.91 22.19
N GLY A 192 15.60 3.95 22.37
CA GLY A 192 14.90 4.80 23.35
C GLY A 192 13.64 5.41 22.78
N SER A 193 12.78 5.96 23.63
CA SER A 193 11.54 6.62 23.20
C SER A 193 11.85 7.92 22.43
N TYR A 194 12.82 8.70 22.91
CA TYR A 194 13.22 10.00 22.35
C TYR A 194 14.74 10.11 22.21
N GLY A 195 15.21 11.15 21.50
CA GLY A 195 16.65 11.47 21.40
C GLY A 195 17.49 10.57 20.49
N LYS A 196 17.00 9.39 20.09
CA LYS A 196 17.72 8.40 19.26
C LYS A 196 18.53 9.01 18.10
N THR A 197 17.88 9.80 17.25
CA THR A 197 18.51 10.39 16.06
C THR A 197 19.58 11.39 16.46
N THR A 198 19.30 12.30 17.40
CA THR A 198 20.27 13.26 17.93
C THR A 198 21.48 12.56 18.56
N THR A 199 21.26 11.56 19.42
CA THR A 199 22.33 10.79 20.06
C THR A 199 23.19 10.06 19.01
N LYS A 200 22.58 9.49 17.96
CA LYS A 200 23.34 8.89 16.86
C LYS A 200 24.24 9.88 16.16
N HIS A 201 23.77 11.09 15.88
CA HIS A 201 24.59 12.12 15.26
C HIS A 201 25.76 12.51 16.16
N ILE A 202 25.51 12.80 17.43
CA ILE A 202 26.56 13.15 18.41
C ILE A 202 27.60 12.03 18.50
N VAL A 203 27.18 10.77 18.65
CA VAL A 203 28.09 9.62 18.76
C VAL A 203 28.89 9.43 17.47
N ASN A 204 28.25 9.57 16.30
CA ASN A 204 28.95 9.50 15.03
C ASN A 204 30.01 10.59 14.90
N ASP A 205 29.67 11.83 15.23
CA ASP A 205 30.56 12.98 15.07
C ASP A 205 31.79 12.85 15.98
N VAL A 206 31.58 12.46 17.24
CA VAL A 206 32.68 12.20 18.19
C VAL A 206 33.59 11.06 17.73
N LEU A 207 33.02 9.93 17.30
CA LEU A 207 33.80 8.78 16.89
C LEU A 207 34.51 8.98 15.54
N SER A 208 33.92 9.79 14.65
CA SER A 208 34.49 10.09 13.34
C SER A 208 35.83 10.85 13.41
N ALA A 209 36.15 11.45 14.57
CA ALA A 209 37.45 12.08 14.80
C ALA A 209 38.62 11.08 14.78
N ASN A 210 38.39 9.82 15.17
CA ASN A 210 39.45 8.81 15.31
C ASN A 210 39.18 7.51 14.53
N TYR A 211 37.95 7.31 14.04
CA TYR A 211 37.54 6.08 13.37
C TYR A 211 36.80 6.37 12.08
N TYR A 212 36.91 5.48 11.11
CA TYR A 212 35.98 5.48 9.98
C TYR A 212 34.62 4.96 10.41
N THR A 213 33.66 5.85 10.58
CA THR A 213 32.31 5.52 11.06
C THR A 213 31.30 5.38 9.92
N LEU A 214 30.32 4.51 10.13
CA LEU A 214 29.08 4.46 9.36
C LEU A 214 27.91 4.63 10.32
N MET A 215 26.99 5.54 10.02
CA MET A 215 25.71 5.63 10.74
C MET A 215 24.52 5.32 9.84
N THR A 216 23.42 4.83 10.41
CA THR A 216 22.14 4.71 9.69
C THR A 216 21.63 6.08 9.24
N PRO A 217 21.35 6.29 7.93
CA PRO A 217 20.92 7.59 7.40
C PRO A 217 19.49 7.93 7.85
N ALA A 218 19.19 9.22 8.01
CA ALA A 218 17.87 9.71 8.43
C ALA A 218 17.32 8.90 9.63
N SER A 219 16.05 8.52 9.62
CA SER A 219 15.44 7.63 10.64
C SER A 219 15.31 6.19 10.12
N TYR A 220 16.40 5.62 9.59
CA TYR A 220 16.44 4.22 9.14
C TYR A 220 16.60 3.29 10.34
N ASN A 221 15.53 3.17 11.13
CA ASN A 221 15.53 2.48 12.42
C ASN A 221 14.76 1.15 12.43
N THR A 222 14.16 0.79 11.29
CA THR A 222 13.50 -0.50 11.08
C THR A 222 14.50 -1.57 10.64
N PRO A 223 14.18 -2.88 10.77
CA PRO A 223 15.01 -3.95 10.25
C PRO A 223 15.46 -3.76 8.80
N MET A 224 14.55 -3.30 7.93
CA MET A 224 14.87 -3.04 6.52
C MET A 224 15.70 -1.78 6.33
N GLY A 225 15.48 -0.72 7.10
CA GLY A 225 16.32 0.49 7.06
C GLY A 225 17.78 0.17 7.42
N ILE A 226 17.99 -0.60 8.49
CA ILE A 226 19.33 -1.05 8.89
C ILE A 226 19.93 -2.00 7.83
N THR A 227 19.14 -2.92 7.29
CA THR A 227 19.57 -3.83 6.21
C THR A 227 20.02 -3.07 4.96
N ILE A 228 19.28 -2.04 4.55
CA ILE A 228 19.65 -1.15 3.44
C ILE A 228 20.96 -0.44 3.75
N THR A 229 21.11 0.06 4.98
CA THR A 229 22.35 0.72 5.44
C THR A 229 23.55 -0.19 5.27
N ILE A 230 23.48 -1.41 5.80
CA ILE A 230 24.57 -2.39 5.72
C ILE A 230 24.86 -2.79 4.27
N ARG A 231 23.83 -3.02 3.45
CA ARG A 231 24.02 -3.52 2.08
C ARG A 231 24.45 -2.46 1.08
N ASN A 232 24.14 -1.20 1.30
CA ASN A 232 24.47 -0.16 0.34
C ASN A 232 25.66 0.69 0.78
N TYR A 233 25.89 0.82 2.09
CA TYR A 233 26.86 1.79 2.60
C TYR A 233 28.02 1.16 3.39
N LEU A 234 27.90 -0.07 3.93
CA LEU A 234 29.02 -0.70 4.65
C LEU A 234 30.18 -1.04 3.71
N LYS A 235 31.36 -0.47 3.99
CA LYS A 235 32.62 -0.67 3.27
C LYS A 235 33.67 -1.31 4.20
N PRO A 236 34.70 -1.97 3.64
CA PRO A 236 35.78 -2.58 4.43
C PRO A 236 36.58 -1.63 5.32
N LEU A 237 36.62 -0.34 4.96
CA LEU A 237 37.32 0.69 5.75
C LEU A 237 36.59 1.06 7.04
N HIS A 238 35.28 0.80 7.16
CA HIS A 238 34.51 1.20 8.34
C HIS A 238 34.93 0.37 9.55
N GLN A 239 35.26 1.07 10.64
CA GLN A 239 35.68 0.52 11.92
C GLN A 239 34.56 0.55 12.95
N VAL A 240 33.63 1.50 12.82
CA VAL A 240 32.47 1.62 13.71
C VAL A 240 31.19 1.71 12.89
N PHE A 241 30.17 0.96 13.30
CA PHE A 241 28.81 1.07 12.80
C PHE A 241 27.84 1.52 13.90
N VAL A 242 27.30 2.72 13.77
CA VAL A 242 26.33 3.32 14.69
C VAL A 242 24.92 3.17 14.11
N CYS A 243 24.10 2.31 14.68
CA CYS A 243 22.74 2.06 14.18
C CYS A 243 21.66 2.58 15.12
N GLU A 244 20.74 3.38 14.57
CA GLU A 244 19.48 3.70 15.23
C GLU A 244 18.58 2.46 15.21
N MET A 245 18.07 2.05 16.37
CA MET A 245 17.16 0.92 16.53
C MET A 245 15.80 1.43 17.01
N GLY A 246 14.78 1.25 16.17
CA GLY A 246 13.39 1.56 16.48
C GLY A 246 12.67 0.30 16.95
N ALA A 247 11.78 0.46 17.92
CA ALA A 247 10.86 -0.59 18.32
C ALA A 247 9.49 0.00 18.65
N ASP A 248 8.46 -0.55 18.04
CA ASP A 248 7.06 -0.32 18.38
C ASP A 248 6.46 -1.52 19.13
N LYS A 249 7.04 -2.71 18.97
CA LYS A 249 6.54 -3.97 19.53
C LYS A 249 7.57 -4.62 20.45
N VAL A 250 7.06 -5.36 21.44
CA VAL A 250 7.90 -6.19 22.32
C VAL A 250 8.75 -7.13 21.47
N ASN A 251 10.02 -7.30 21.85
CA ASN A 251 11.06 -8.10 21.18
C ASN A 251 11.68 -7.52 19.90
N GLU A 252 11.25 -6.36 19.38
CA GLU A 252 11.88 -5.78 18.18
C GLU A 252 13.33 -5.36 18.43
N ILE A 253 13.65 -4.79 19.60
CA ILE A 253 15.05 -4.48 19.95
C ILE A 253 15.89 -5.76 20.03
N ARG A 254 15.39 -6.81 20.69
CA ARG A 254 16.07 -8.12 20.74
C ARG A 254 16.34 -8.65 19.33
N PHE A 255 15.36 -8.54 18.44
CA PHE A 255 15.52 -8.92 17.04
C PHE A 255 16.61 -8.10 16.33
N LEU A 256 16.61 -6.77 16.49
CA LEU A 256 17.60 -5.87 15.90
C LEU A 256 19.00 -6.11 16.45
N SER A 257 19.14 -6.35 17.75
CA SER A 257 20.41 -6.71 18.40
C SER A 257 20.93 -8.07 17.91
N ASN A 258 20.06 -9.04 17.65
CA ASN A 258 20.46 -10.32 17.03
C ASN A 258 20.72 -10.19 15.52
N MET A 259 20.32 -9.06 14.91
CA MET A 259 20.51 -8.79 13.50
C MET A 259 21.88 -8.17 13.21
N VAL A 260 22.27 -7.21 14.02
CA VAL A 260 23.50 -6.41 13.92
C VAL A 260 24.64 -7.13 14.66
#